data_AF-A0A7S1GQX0-F1
#
_entry.id   AF-A0A7S1GQX0-F1
#
_cell.length_a   1.000
_cell.length_b   1.000
_cell.length_c   1.000
_cell.angle_alpha   90.00
_cell.angle_beta   90.00
_cell.angle_gamma   90.00
#
_symmetry.space_group_name_H-M   'P 1'
#
loop_
_entity.id
_entity.type
_entity.pdbx_description
1 polymer ?
#
loop_
_entity_poly.entity_id
_entity_poly.type
_entity_poly.pdbx_seq_one_letter_code
_entity_poly.pdbx_strand_id
1 'polypeptide(L)'
;IAHYHRALRVFTKQAWPREFSILHNNLAIAYLSIPATDERARMREALAVQSFEEVLGLVTLVDHPSEYAMTQNNLGNALQYAPSSHPVANLLRAVEAYD
;
A
#
# COMPACT_ATOMS: atom_id res chain seq x y z
N ILE A 1 6.10 -4.27 11.63
CA ILE A 1 5.52 -2.90 11.67
C ILE A 1 6.47 -1.87 12.30
N ALA A 2 6.74 -1.92 13.62
CA ALA A 2 7.55 -0.89 14.29
C ALA A 2 8.96 -0.66 13.68
N HIS A 3 9.62 -1.71 13.19
CA HIS A 3 10.92 -1.60 12.53
C HIS A 3 10.86 -0.86 11.20
N TYR A 4 9.80 -1.05 10.39
CA TYR A 4 9.59 -0.27 9.16
C TYR A 4 9.42 1.21 9.49
N HIS A 5 8.62 1.55 10.50
CA HIS A 5 8.47 2.94 10.94
C HIS A 5 9.78 3.58 11.43
N ARG A 6 10.67 2.80 12.06
CA ARG A 6 12.01 3.30 12.41
C ARG A 6 12.88 3.50 11.18
N ALA A 7 12.85 2.56 10.23
CA ALA A 7 13.60 2.66 8.98
C ALA A 7 13.15 3.86 8.14
N LEU A 8 11.85 4.14 8.08
CA LEU A 8 11.26 5.29 7.36
C LEU A 8 11.65 6.66 7.95
N ARG A 9 12.18 6.71 9.19
CA ARG A 9 12.78 7.94 9.76
C ARG A 9 14.19 8.20 9.22
N VAL A 10 14.85 7.17 8.72
CA VAL A 10 16.19 7.24 8.14
C VAL A 10 16.07 7.35 6.62
N PHE A 11 15.44 6.37 5.99
CA PHE A 11 15.22 6.33 4.54
C PHE A 11 13.98 7.13 4.17
N THR A 12 14.13 8.44 4.07
CA THR A 12 13.05 9.35 3.69
C THR A 12 12.81 9.38 2.19
N LYS A 13 11.59 9.78 1.81
CA LYS A 13 11.15 9.95 0.42
C LYS A 13 12.10 10.80 -0.43
N GLN A 14 12.66 11.86 0.15
CA GLN A 14 13.50 12.82 -0.58
C GLN A 14 14.93 12.32 -0.79
N ALA A 15 15.51 11.66 0.21
CA ALA A 15 16.92 11.29 0.17
C ALA A 15 17.15 9.85 -0.29
N TRP A 16 16.17 8.95 -0.12
CA TRP A 16 16.25 7.54 -0.53
C TRP A 16 14.90 7.06 -1.10
N PRO A 17 14.47 7.61 -2.25
CA PRO A 17 13.14 7.32 -2.81
C PRO A 17 12.93 5.83 -3.10
N ARG A 18 13.95 5.11 -3.56
CA ARG A 18 13.87 3.67 -3.84
C ARG A 18 13.66 2.87 -2.57
N GLU A 19 14.48 3.08 -1.56
CA GLU A 19 14.39 2.39 -0.27
C GLU A 19 13.09 2.74 0.45
N PHE A 20 12.64 4.00 0.35
CA PHE A 20 11.35 4.45 0.86
C PHE A 20 10.19 3.66 0.24
N SER A 21 10.16 3.51 -1.10
CA SER A 21 9.16 2.69 -1.80
C SER A 21 9.19 1.23 -1.34
N ILE A 22 10.37 0.62 -1.25
CA ILE A 22 10.51 -0.78 -0.78
C ILE A 22 9.96 -0.94 0.64
N LEU A 23 10.28 0.00 1.54
CA LEU A 23 9.80 -0.02 2.92
C LEU A 23 8.28 0.13 2.99
N HIS A 24 7.69 1.02 2.20
CA HIS A 24 6.24 1.20 2.16
C HIS A 24 5.52 0.00 1.56
N ASN A 25 6.00 -0.59 0.47
CA ASN A 25 5.43 -1.81 -0.10
C ASN A 25 5.44 -2.96 0.93
N ASN A 26 6.57 -3.16 1.61
CA ASN A 26 6.71 -4.21 2.63
C ASN A 26 5.88 -3.93 3.89
N LEU A 27 5.75 -2.65 4.27
CA LEU A 27 4.90 -2.22 5.37
C LEU A 27 3.42 -2.49 5.07
N ALA A 28 2.97 -2.22 3.84
CA ALA A 28 1.61 -2.50 3.39
C ALA A 28 1.30 -4.00 3.46
N ILE A 29 2.17 -4.83 2.88
CA ILE A 29 2.04 -6.30 2.93
C ILE A 29 2.02 -6.80 4.38
N ALA A 30 2.87 -6.24 5.25
CA ALA A 30 2.90 -6.60 6.66
C ALA A 30 1.64 -6.20 7.44
N TYR A 31 0.91 -5.16 7.02
CA TYR A 31 -0.40 -4.85 7.58
C TYR A 31 -1.46 -5.83 7.11
N LEU A 32 -1.47 -6.16 5.80
CA LEU A 32 -2.43 -7.07 5.20
C LEU A 32 -2.25 -8.53 5.65
N SER A 33 -1.06 -8.92 6.10
CA SER A 33 -0.81 -10.26 6.64
C SER A 33 -1.31 -10.47 8.08
N ILE A 34 -1.72 -9.40 8.77
CA ILE A 34 -2.31 -9.50 10.11
C ILE A 34 -3.79 -9.87 9.96
N PRO A 35 -4.27 -10.97 10.58
CA PRO A 35 -5.66 -11.39 10.48
C PRO A 35 -6.66 -10.27 10.83
N ALA A 36 -7.74 -10.18 10.06
CA ALA A 36 -8.81 -9.21 10.24
C ALA A 36 -9.83 -9.65 11.31
N THR A 37 -9.36 -10.12 12.47
CA THR A 37 -10.20 -10.68 13.55
C THR A 37 -10.51 -9.69 14.67
N ASP A 38 -9.94 -8.50 14.63
CA ASP A 38 -10.09 -7.47 15.66
C ASP A 38 -10.65 -6.16 15.08
N GLU A 39 -11.05 -5.25 15.98
CA GLU A 39 -11.58 -3.92 15.64
C GLU A 39 -10.59 -3.01 14.89
N ARG A 40 -9.30 -3.34 14.90
CA ARG A 40 -8.23 -2.56 14.28
C ARG A 40 -7.95 -2.99 12.84
N ALA A 41 -8.62 -4.03 12.33
CA ALA A 41 -8.46 -4.52 10.96
C ALA A 41 -8.62 -3.41 9.92
N ARG A 42 -9.69 -2.61 10.03
CA ARG A 42 -9.97 -1.48 9.13
C ARG A 42 -8.84 -0.45 9.11
N MET A 43 -8.26 -0.19 10.26
CA MET A 43 -7.14 0.76 10.38
C MET A 43 -5.89 0.21 9.70
N ARG A 44 -5.58 -1.09 9.88
CA ARG A 44 -4.42 -1.72 9.24
C ARG A 44 -4.52 -1.69 7.72
N GLU A 45 -5.69 -1.97 7.17
CA GLU A 45 -5.91 -1.91 5.72
C GLU A 45 -5.83 -0.48 5.18
N ALA A 46 -6.41 0.50 5.88
CA ALA A 46 -6.26 1.90 5.49
C ALA A 46 -4.78 2.33 5.45
N LEU A 47 -3.97 1.87 6.41
CA LEU A 47 -2.52 2.09 6.43
C LEU A 47 -1.80 1.33 5.31
N ALA A 48 -2.28 0.15 4.91
CA ALA A 48 -1.75 -0.60 3.78
C ALA A 48 -2.02 0.12 2.44
N VAL A 49 -3.26 0.55 2.22
CA VAL A 49 -3.67 1.34 1.05
C VAL A 49 -2.83 2.61 0.95
N GLN A 50 -2.73 3.39 2.04
CA GLN A 50 -1.88 4.59 2.07
C GLN A 50 -0.42 4.28 1.74
N SER A 51 0.09 3.14 2.22
CA SER A 51 1.48 2.76 1.95
C SER A 51 1.71 2.40 0.47
N PHE A 52 0.77 1.74 -0.20
CA PHE A 52 0.87 1.54 -1.65
C PHE A 52 0.74 2.86 -2.43
N GLU A 53 -0.12 3.78 -2.00
CA GLU A 53 -0.24 5.11 -2.60
C GLU A 53 1.07 5.92 -2.49
N GLU A 54 1.80 5.81 -1.36
CA GLU A 54 3.13 6.42 -1.22
C GLU A 54 4.15 5.88 -2.24
N VAL A 55 4.10 4.58 -2.53
CA VAL A 55 4.94 3.95 -3.57
C VAL A 55 4.56 4.48 -4.95
N LEU A 56 3.27 4.54 -5.28
CA LEU A 56 2.77 5.05 -6.56
C LEU A 56 3.01 6.55 -6.77
N GLY A 57 3.30 7.29 -5.70
CA GLY A 57 3.77 8.68 -5.80
C GLY A 57 5.22 8.83 -6.26
N LEU A 58 5.99 7.74 -6.33
CA LEU A 58 7.39 7.70 -6.77
C LEU A 58 7.60 6.79 -7.98
N VAL A 59 6.84 5.70 -8.04
CA VAL A 59 6.89 4.68 -9.07
C VAL A 59 5.81 5.01 -10.09
N THR A 60 6.22 5.20 -11.35
CA THR A 60 5.32 5.55 -12.45
C THR A 60 5.29 4.42 -13.49
N LEU A 61 4.22 4.36 -14.27
CA LEU A 61 4.09 3.41 -15.37
C LEU A 61 5.24 3.55 -16.40
N VAL A 62 5.72 4.77 -16.63
CA VAL A 62 6.76 5.07 -17.63
C VAL A 62 8.14 4.66 -17.12
N ASP A 63 8.51 5.08 -15.92
CA ASP A 63 9.86 4.91 -15.40
C ASP A 63 10.07 3.52 -14.78
N HIS A 64 8.99 2.91 -14.27
CA HIS A 64 9.04 1.69 -13.47
C HIS A 64 7.85 0.75 -13.76
N PRO A 65 7.62 0.34 -15.02
CA PRO A 65 6.38 -0.32 -15.45
C PRO A 65 6.04 -1.58 -14.64
N SER A 66 7.03 -2.43 -14.34
CA SER A 66 6.80 -3.66 -13.59
C SER A 66 6.48 -3.40 -12.11
N GLU A 67 7.17 -2.46 -11.48
CA GLU A 67 6.93 -2.12 -10.06
C GLU A 67 5.59 -1.39 -9.90
N TYR A 68 5.24 -0.53 -10.87
CA TYR A 68 3.96 0.14 -10.95
C TYR A 68 2.81 -0.87 -11.03
N ALA A 69 2.86 -1.79 -12.00
CA ALA A 69 1.81 -2.81 -12.18
C ALA A 69 1.66 -3.71 -10.94
N MET A 70 2.78 -4.12 -10.33
CA MET A 70 2.74 -4.92 -9.10
C MET A 70 2.12 -4.15 -7.93
N THR A 71 2.48 -2.88 -7.77
CA THR A 71 1.96 -2.02 -6.68
C THR A 71 0.47 -1.72 -6.88
N GLN A 72 0.05 -1.44 -8.11
CA GLN A 72 -1.36 -1.25 -8.48
C GLN A 72 -2.19 -2.52 -8.21
N ASN A 73 -1.71 -3.69 -8.62
CA ASN A 73 -2.36 -4.96 -8.30
C ASN A 73 -2.47 -5.20 -6.78
N ASN A 74 -1.45 -4.86 -6.01
CA ASN A 74 -1.49 -5.00 -4.56
C ASN A 74 -2.48 -4.01 -3.92
N LEU A 75 -2.55 -2.77 -4.43
CA LEU A 75 -3.54 -1.77 -4.02
C LEU A 75 -4.96 -2.25 -4.32
N GLY A 76 -5.20 -2.78 -5.53
CA GLY A 76 -6.50 -3.35 -5.91
C GLY A 76 -6.93 -4.47 -4.97
N ASN A 77 -6.02 -5.39 -4.65
CA ASN A 77 -6.30 -6.46 -3.69
C ASN A 77 -6.62 -5.90 -2.29
N ALA A 78 -5.85 -4.93 -1.81
CA ALA A 78 -6.09 -4.31 -0.51
C ALA A 78 -7.48 -3.65 -0.44
N LEU A 79 -7.89 -2.95 -1.50
CA LEU A 79 -9.19 -2.29 -1.60
C LEU A 79 -10.33 -3.30 -1.72
N GLN A 80 -10.14 -4.39 -2.48
CA GLN A 80 -11.15 -5.42 -2.70
C GLN A 80 -11.56 -6.13 -1.40
N TYR A 81 -10.60 -6.44 -0.53
CA TYR A 81 -10.86 -7.21 0.70
C TYR A 81 -11.11 -6.35 1.94
N ALA A 82 -11.02 -5.02 1.84
CA ALA A 82 -11.11 -4.15 3.00
C ALA A 82 -12.53 -4.07 3.62
N PRO A 83 -12.74 -4.39 4.91
CA PRO A 83 -13.98 -4.11 5.62
C PRO A 83 -14.19 -2.59 5.76
N SER A 84 -14.95 -2.03 4.82
CA SER A 84 -15.25 -0.60 4.74
C SER A 84 -16.74 -0.33 4.91
N SER A 85 -17.09 0.86 5.40
CA SER A 85 -18.46 1.38 5.29
C SER A 85 -18.80 1.85 3.87
N HIS A 86 -17.81 1.87 2.96
CA HIS A 86 -17.96 2.28 1.56
C HIS A 86 -17.43 1.18 0.60
N PRO A 87 -17.97 -0.05 0.67
CA PRO A 87 -17.42 -1.19 -0.09
C PRO A 87 -17.49 -0.99 -1.61
N VAL A 88 -18.56 -0.37 -2.13
CA VAL A 88 -18.70 -0.09 -3.57
C VAL A 88 -17.60 0.85 -4.08
N ALA A 89 -17.29 1.92 -3.33
CA ALA A 89 -16.25 2.85 -3.70
C ALA A 89 -14.87 2.19 -3.71
N ASN A 90 -14.59 1.33 -2.73
CA ASN A 90 -13.35 0.56 -2.71
C ASN A 90 -13.25 -0.41 -3.90
N LEU A 91 -14.34 -1.09 -4.26
CA LEU A 91 -14.36 -2.00 -5.41
C LEU A 91 -14.16 -1.27 -6.74
N LEU A 92 -14.75 -0.09 -6.92
CA LEU A 92 -14.51 0.73 -8.12
C LEU A 92 -13.03 1.15 -8.22
N ARG A 93 -12.45 1.62 -7.13
CA ARG A 93 -11.01 1.93 -7.06
C ARG A 93 -10.13 0.69 -7.28
N ALA A 94 -10.57 -0.48 -6.84
CA ALA A 94 -9.85 -1.73 -7.08
C ALA A 94 -9.84 -2.09 -8.56
N VAL A 95 -10.96 -1.93 -9.26
CA VAL A 95 -11.04 -2.11 -10.72
C VAL A 95 -10.10 -1.14 -11.43
N GLU A 96 -10.14 0.15 -11.07
CA GLU A 96 -9.22 1.16 -11.61
C GLU A 96 -7.74 0.83 -11.37
N ALA A 97 -7.42 0.15 -10.25
CA ALA A 97 -6.06 -0.29 -9.93
C ALA A 97 -5.66 -1.60 -10.64
N TYR A 98 -6.60 -2.35 -11.22
CA TYR A 98 -6.30 -3.55 -12.00
C TYR A 98 -6.14 -3.28 -13.50
N ASP A 99 -6.67 -2.16 -13.98
CA ASP A 99 -6.56 -1.68 -15.37
C ASP A 99 -5.18 -1.06 -15.69
#